data_AF-M7ZP63-F1
#
_entry.id   AF-M7ZP63-F1
#
_cell.length_a   1.000
_cell.length_b   1.000
_cell.length_c   1.000
_cell.angle_alpha   90.00
_cell.angle_beta   90.00
_cell.angle_gamma   90.00
#
_symmetry.space_group_name_H-M   'P 1'
#
loop_
_entity.id
_entity.type
_entity.pdbx_description
1 polymer ?
#
loop_
_entity_poly.entity_id
_entity_poly.type
_entity_poly.pdbx_seq_one_letter_code
_entity_poly.pdbx_strand_id
1 'polypeptide(L)'
;MVSTTEPTAEPAPAAPAKPVKISKKQDEGVVTNKYRPKEPYVGRTEGEVPYREGQSIGVIADGEDKNGKPHKLRLYSIASSAIGDFGDSKTVSLCVKRLVYTNDAGEVVKGVCSNFLCDLKPGSEVKITGPVGKEMLMPKDPNATIIMEFEKMVEIGGENFRLDFAVSREQTNAAGEKMYIQTRMAEYKEELWEMLKKDNTYVYMCGLKGMEKGIDDIMVDLAAKDGIDWIDYKKQLKKAEQWNVEVY
;
A
#
# COMPACT_ATOMS: atom_id res chain seq x y z
N MET A 1 -49.67 8.85 -53.10
CA MET A 1 -48.74 8.38 -52.05
C MET A 1 -47.63 9.39 -51.94
N VAL A 2 -47.61 10.20 -50.87
CA VAL A 2 -46.56 11.20 -50.62
C VAL A 2 -45.52 10.53 -49.73
N SER A 3 -44.30 10.36 -50.26
CA SER A 3 -43.17 9.76 -49.55
C SER A 3 -42.51 10.82 -48.67
N THR A 4 -42.65 10.70 -47.36
CA THR A 4 -41.93 11.52 -46.38
C THR A 4 -40.57 10.86 -46.10
N THR A 5 -39.49 11.49 -46.57
CA THR A 5 -38.12 11.16 -46.13
C THR A 5 -37.83 11.89 -44.82
N GLU A 6 -37.62 11.15 -43.74
CA GLU A 6 -37.09 11.69 -42.49
C GLU A 6 -35.60 12.06 -42.65
N PRO A 7 -35.13 13.17 -42.03
CA PRO A 7 -33.72 13.52 -42.06
C PRO A 7 -32.93 12.66 -41.06
N THR A 8 -31.92 11.96 -41.55
CA THR A 8 -30.93 11.27 -40.73
C THR A 8 -30.12 12.30 -39.94
N ALA A 9 -30.23 12.26 -38.60
CA ALA A 9 -29.42 13.08 -37.72
C ALA A 9 -27.94 12.66 -37.82
N GLU A 10 -27.07 13.63 -38.10
CA GLU A 10 -25.63 13.45 -38.13
C GLU A 10 -25.11 13.18 -36.70
N PRO A 11 -24.21 12.21 -36.48
CA PRO A 11 -23.72 11.90 -35.15
C PRO A 11 -22.96 13.09 -34.56
N ALA A 12 -23.30 13.44 -33.32
CA ALA A 12 -22.63 14.52 -32.61
C ALA A 12 -21.11 14.28 -32.53
N PRO A 13 -20.28 15.33 -32.71
CA PRO A 13 -18.83 15.19 -32.67
C PRO A 13 -18.38 14.66 -31.30
N ALA A 14 -17.52 13.65 -31.33
CA ALA A 14 -16.96 13.06 -30.12
C ALA A 14 -16.25 14.15 -29.30
N ALA A 15 -16.60 14.25 -28.01
CA ALA A 15 -15.96 15.21 -27.11
C ALA A 15 -14.44 15.00 -27.10
N PRO A 16 -13.63 16.07 -27.07
CA PRO A 16 -12.18 15.94 -27.05
C PRO A 16 -11.75 15.12 -25.83
N ALA A 17 -11.02 14.04 -26.06
CA ALA A 17 -10.49 13.20 -25.01
C ALA A 17 -9.59 14.04 -24.10
N LYS A 18 -9.92 14.09 -22.80
CA LYS A 18 -9.03 14.70 -21.81
C LYS A 18 -7.67 14.00 -21.87
N PRO A 19 -6.54 14.71 -21.75
CA PRO A 19 -5.24 14.07 -21.71
C PRO A 19 -5.23 13.03 -20.58
N VAL A 20 -5.13 11.75 -20.95
CA VAL A 20 -5.08 10.64 -20.00
C VAL A 20 -3.64 10.56 -19.50
N LYS A 21 -3.43 10.70 -18.20
CA LYS A 21 -2.13 10.45 -17.58
C LYS A 21 -1.76 8.98 -17.82
N ILE A 22 -0.67 8.72 -18.54
CA ILE A 22 -0.14 7.37 -18.69
C ILE A 22 0.55 7.00 -17.37
N SER A 23 -0.04 6.07 -16.62
CA SER A 23 0.57 5.57 -15.37
C SER A 23 1.63 4.51 -15.65
N LYS A 24 2.72 4.56 -14.90
CA LYS A 24 3.76 3.53 -14.84
C LYS A 24 3.34 2.33 -13.98
N LYS A 25 2.22 2.42 -13.25
CA LYS A 25 1.69 1.38 -12.37
C LYS A 25 0.62 0.53 -13.06
N GLN A 26 0.37 -0.66 -12.55
CA GLN A 26 -0.65 -1.62 -13.03
C GLN A 26 -2.07 -1.16 -12.67
N ASP A 27 -2.52 -0.05 -13.25
CA ASP A 27 -3.78 0.64 -12.94
C ASP A 27 -4.97 0.26 -13.83
N GLU A 28 -4.70 -0.46 -14.92
CA GLU A 28 -5.73 -0.96 -15.85
C GLU A 28 -6.64 -1.99 -15.15
N GLY A 29 -7.95 -1.79 -15.27
CA GLY A 29 -8.96 -2.65 -14.66
C GLY A 29 -9.04 -2.59 -13.12
N VAL A 30 -8.26 -1.73 -12.45
CA VAL A 30 -8.25 -1.66 -10.98
C VAL A 30 -9.58 -1.16 -10.43
N VAL A 31 -10.25 -2.03 -9.67
CA VAL A 31 -11.50 -1.74 -8.97
C VAL A 31 -11.21 -1.03 -7.65
N THR A 32 -11.97 0.02 -7.35
CA THR A 32 -11.97 0.64 -6.02
C THR A 32 -13.40 0.92 -5.56
N ASN A 33 -13.63 0.86 -4.25
CA ASN A 33 -14.89 1.19 -3.59
C ASN A 33 -16.11 0.37 -4.06
N LYS A 34 -15.92 -0.92 -4.42
CA LYS A 34 -17.04 -1.84 -4.76
C LYS A 34 -18.01 -1.96 -3.59
N TYR A 35 -17.48 -2.25 -2.40
CA TYR A 35 -18.26 -2.32 -1.16
C TYR A 35 -18.04 -1.08 -0.31
N ARG A 36 -19.14 -0.45 0.12
CA ARG A 36 -19.14 0.79 0.91
C ARG A 36 -19.54 0.51 2.36
N PRO A 37 -19.25 1.40 3.32
CA PRO A 37 -19.55 1.13 4.73
C PRO A 37 -21.03 0.92 5.04
N LYS A 38 -21.93 1.46 4.21
CA LYS A 38 -23.38 1.25 4.33
C LYS A 38 -23.84 -0.13 3.86
N GLU A 39 -23.09 -0.72 2.92
CA GLU A 39 -23.37 -2.00 2.27
C GLU A 39 -22.04 -2.77 2.15
N PRO A 40 -21.46 -3.20 3.29
CA PRO A 40 -20.23 -3.98 3.26
C PRO A 40 -20.52 -5.38 2.72
N TYR A 41 -19.48 -6.00 2.16
CA TYR A 41 -19.50 -7.43 1.93
C TYR A 41 -19.46 -8.15 3.29
N VAL A 42 -20.28 -9.19 3.48
CA VAL A 42 -20.34 -9.95 4.73
C VAL A 42 -20.03 -11.40 4.45
N GLY A 43 -18.98 -11.92 5.08
CA GLY A 43 -18.62 -13.34 5.01
C GLY A 43 -17.22 -13.58 4.47
N ARG A 44 -16.99 -14.78 3.93
CA ARG A 44 -15.74 -15.17 3.26
C ARG A 44 -15.73 -14.57 1.87
N THR A 45 -14.61 -14.02 1.40
CA THR A 45 -14.58 -13.22 0.17
C THR A 45 -15.11 -13.94 -1.08
N GLU A 46 -14.91 -15.25 -1.23
CA GLU A 46 -15.48 -16.09 -2.32
C GLU A 46 -15.34 -15.49 -3.73
N GLY A 47 -14.28 -14.71 -3.99
CA GLY A 47 -14.03 -14.04 -5.28
C GLY A 47 -14.77 -12.72 -5.48
N GLU A 48 -15.57 -12.29 -4.50
CA GLU A 48 -16.40 -11.11 -4.61
C GLU A 48 -15.65 -9.79 -4.39
N VAL A 49 -14.43 -9.83 -3.86
CA VAL A 49 -13.60 -8.66 -3.59
C VAL A 49 -12.44 -8.64 -4.61
N PRO A 50 -12.59 -7.98 -5.77
CA PRO A 50 -11.61 -8.01 -6.86
C PRO A 50 -10.46 -7.03 -6.58
N TYR A 51 -9.54 -7.41 -5.68
CA TYR A 51 -8.38 -6.60 -5.33
C TYR A 51 -7.14 -6.94 -6.18
N ARG A 52 -6.17 -6.02 -6.16
CA ARG A 52 -4.80 -6.24 -6.66
C ARG A 52 -3.76 -5.85 -5.61
N GLU A 53 -2.51 -6.23 -5.85
CA GLU A 53 -1.36 -5.92 -5.00
C GLU A 53 -1.25 -4.40 -4.76
N GLY A 54 -1.00 -4.01 -3.51
CA GLY A 54 -0.90 -2.60 -3.11
C GLY A 54 -2.23 -1.92 -2.80
N GLN A 55 -3.35 -2.66 -2.79
CA GLN A 55 -4.62 -2.15 -2.30
C GLN A 55 -4.83 -2.47 -0.81
N SER A 56 -5.77 -1.76 -0.21
CA SER A 56 -6.28 -1.99 1.14
C SER A 56 -7.74 -2.45 1.09
N ILE A 57 -8.19 -3.14 2.15
CA ILE A 57 -9.62 -3.30 2.46
C ILE A 57 -9.96 -2.61 3.77
N GLY A 58 -11.21 -2.20 3.91
CA GLY A 58 -11.73 -1.73 5.19
C GLY A 58 -12.43 -2.84 5.94
N VAL A 59 -12.24 -2.90 7.25
CA VAL A 59 -12.95 -3.82 8.15
C VAL A 59 -13.81 -3.02 9.10
N ILE A 60 -15.07 -3.40 9.21
CA ILE A 60 -16.00 -2.89 10.23
C ILE A 60 -16.11 -3.95 11.33
N ALA A 61 -15.57 -3.63 12.51
CA ALA A 61 -15.68 -4.53 13.66
C ALA A 61 -17.14 -4.70 14.10
N ASP A 62 -17.44 -5.85 14.70
CA ASP A 62 -18.73 -6.09 15.34
C ASP A 62 -18.90 -5.30 16.62
N GLY A 63 -20.15 -5.07 17.01
CA GLY A 63 -20.52 -4.27 18.16
C GLY A 63 -20.78 -2.80 17.83
N GLU A 64 -20.97 -2.02 18.89
CA GLU A 64 -21.36 -0.62 18.84
C GLU A 64 -20.40 0.24 19.66
N ASP A 65 -20.26 1.51 19.27
CA ASP A 65 -19.55 2.50 20.05
C ASP A 65 -20.35 2.95 21.28
N LYS A 66 -19.75 3.83 22.09
CA LYS A 66 -20.38 4.39 23.30
C LYS A 66 -21.71 5.12 23.08
N ASN A 67 -22.08 5.42 21.83
CA ASN A 67 -23.31 6.08 21.45
C ASN A 67 -24.32 5.10 20.80
N GLY A 68 -24.08 3.79 20.85
CA GLY A 68 -24.92 2.78 20.21
C GLY A 68 -24.82 2.77 18.69
N LYS A 69 -23.73 3.30 18.11
CA LYS A 69 -23.54 3.32 16.65
C LYS A 69 -22.58 2.21 16.22
N PRO A 70 -22.79 1.57 15.06
CA PRO A 70 -21.83 0.62 14.50
C PRO A 70 -20.43 1.23 14.42
N HIS A 71 -19.41 0.42 14.70
CA HIS A 71 -18.04 0.88 14.65
C HIS A 71 -17.67 1.41 13.24
N LYS A 72 -16.88 2.48 13.20
CA LYS A 72 -16.32 2.97 11.94
C LYS A 72 -15.31 1.98 11.36
N LEU A 73 -15.21 1.91 10.04
CA LEU A 73 -14.23 1.06 9.36
C LEU A 73 -12.78 1.44 9.73
N ARG A 74 -11.88 0.46 9.76
CA ARG A 74 -10.42 0.64 9.76
C ARG A 74 -9.84 0.02 8.50
N LEU A 75 -8.90 0.71 7.86
CA LEU A 75 -8.22 0.19 6.68
C LEU A 75 -7.05 -0.71 7.09
N TYR A 76 -6.87 -1.78 6.33
CA TYR A 76 -5.74 -2.70 6.43
C TYR A 76 -5.22 -2.98 5.02
N SER A 77 -3.92 -2.80 4.81
CA SER A 77 -3.25 -3.19 3.57
C SER A 77 -3.38 -4.70 3.37
N ILE A 78 -3.68 -5.11 2.14
CA ILE A 78 -3.83 -6.51 1.78
C ILE A 78 -2.44 -7.15 1.75
N ALA A 79 -2.29 -8.28 2.43
CA ALA A 79 -1.02 -8.99 2.57
C ALA A 79 -0.85 -10.15 1.57
N SER A 80 -1.91 -10.51 0.83
CA SER A 80 -1.92 -11.56 -0.18
C SER A 80 -1.79 -11.00 -1.61
N SER A 81 -1.31 -11.84 -2.54
CA SER A 81 -1.41 -11.57 -3.99
C SER A 81 -2.87 -11.59 -4.46
N ALA A 82 -3.17 -11.12 -5.67
CA ALA A 82 -4.52 -11.08 -6.24
C ALA A 82 -5.18 -12.47 -6.38
N ILE A 83 -4.39 -13.54 -6.41
CA ILE A 83 -4.88 -14.93 -6.41
C ILE A 83 -5.11 -15.48 -5.00
N GLY A 84 -4.76 -14.73 -3.96
CA GLY A 84 -4.88 -15.16 -2.57
C GLY A 84 -3.86 -16.23 -2.19
N ASP A 85 -3.78 -16.53 -0.90
CA ASP A 85 -2.82 -17.51 -0.36
C ASP A 85 -3.11 -18.95 -0.84
N PHE A 86 -4.33 -19.21 -1.34
CA PHE A 86 -4.75 -20.49 -1.91
C PHE A 86 -4.65 -20.54 -3.44
N GLY A 87 -4.33 -19.42 -4.11
CA GLY A 87 -4.16 -19.37 -5.55
C GLY A 87 -5.44 -19.48 -6.39
N ASP A 88 -6.62 -19.32 -5.80
CA ASP A 88 -7.93 -19.48 -6.44
C ASP A 88 -8.71 -18.15 -6.61
N SER A 89 -8.10 -17.02 -6.24
CA SER A 89 -8.71 -15.68 -6.21
C SER A 89 -9.94 -15.56 -5.30
N LYS A 90 -10.14 -16.47 -4.35
CA LYS A 90 -11.31 -16.46 -3.46
C LYS A 90 -11.06 -15.95 -2.06
N THR A 91 -9.80 -15.70 -1.69
CA THR A 91 -9.41 -15.29 -0.33
C THR A 91 -8.64 -13.98 -0.32
N VAL A 92 -8.71 -13.26 0.79
CA VAL A 92 -7.88 -12.09 1.11
C VAL A 92 -7.21 -12.29 2.45
N SER A 93 -5.94 -11.90 2.57
CA SER A 93 -5.15 -12.02 3.80
C SER A 93 -4.74 -10.65 4.34
N LEU A 94 -4.70 -10.52 5.67
CA LEU A 94 -4.30 -9.31 6.39
C LEU A 94 -3.17 -9.60 7.36
N CYS A 95 -2.23 -8.67 7.50
CA CYS A 95 -1.25 -8.66 8.59
C CYS A 95 -1.70 -7.65 9.66
N VAL A 96 -2.14 -8.15 10.83
CA VAL A 96 -2.78 -7.31 11.86
C VAL A 96 -1.96 -7.31 13.14
N LYS A 97 -1.44 -6.13 13.52
CA LYS A 97 -0.88 -5.91 14.86
C LYS A 97 -2.00 -5.62 15.86
N ARG A 98 -2.09 -6.44 16.91
CA ARG A 98 -2.98 -6.16 18.05
C ARG A 98 -2.53 -4.86 18.74
N LEU A 99 -3.41 -3.87 18.78
CA LEU A 99 -3.14 -2.60 19.45
C LEU A 99 -3.56 -2.68 20.91
N VAL A 100 -2.60 -2.56 21.81
CA VAL A 100 -2.79 -2.41 23.26
C VAL A 100 -1.84 -1.32 23.73
N TYR A 101 -2.36 -0.33 24.45
CA TYR A 101 -1.56 0.76 25.03
C TYR A 101 -2.16 1.18 26.36
N THR A 102 -1.37 1.87 27.19
CA THR A 102 -1.84 2.49 28.43
C THR A 102 -2.07 3.97 28.17
N ASN A 103 -3.24 4.50 28.49
CA ASN A 103 -3.54 5.93 28.34
C ASN A 103 -2.89 6.76 29.47
N ASP A 104 -2.99 8.09 29.38
CA ASP A 104 -2.38 9.00 30.37
C ASP A 104 -2.98 8.84 31.78
N ALA A 105 -4.19 8.27 31.89
CA ALA A 105 -4.84 7.96 33.16
C ALA A 105 -4.38 6.60 33.76
N GLY A 106 -3.46 5.89 33.10
CA GLY A 106 -2.96 4.59 33.54
C GLY A 106 -3.85 3.41 33.15
N GLU A 107 -4.89 3.61 32.34
CA GLU A 107 -5.83 2.56 31.94
C GLU A 107 -5.33 1.84 30.69
N VAL A 108 -5.44 0.51 30.69
CA VAL A 108 -5.12 -0.31 29.52
C VAL A 108 -6.25 -0.20 28.50
N VAL A 109 -5.93 0.39 27.35
CA VAL A 109 -6.85 0.56 26.21
C VAL A 109 -6.52 -0.45 25.12
N LYS A 110 -7.57 -1.13 24.64
CA LYS A 110 -7.50 -2.06 23.51
C LYS A 110 -8.09 -1.42 22.26
N GLY A 111 -7.33 -1.44 21.17
CA GLY A 111 -7.83 -0.98 19.87
C GLY A 111 -8.97 -1.88 19.38
N VAL A 112 -10.14 -1.30 19.14
CA VAL A 112 -11.38 -2.05 18.82
C VAL A 112 -11.20 -3.03 17.65
N CYS A 113 -10.84 -2.52 16.47
CA CYS A 113 -10.83 -3.36 15.25
C CYS A 113 -9.67 -4.36 15.21
N SER A 114 -8.47 -3.98 15.69
CA SER A 114 -7.33 -4.91 15.72
C SER A 114 -7.51 -6.03 16.74
N ASN A 115 -8.12 -5.76 17.91
CA ASN A 115 -8.44 -6.84 18.85
C ASN A 115 -9.55 -7.74 18.30
N PHE A 116 -10.62 -7.16 17.72
CA PHE A 116 -11.66 -7.93 17.02
C PHE A 116 -11.05 -8.90 15.99
N LEU A 117 -10.22 -8.41 15.07
CA LEU A 117 -9.59 -9.24 14.04
C LEU A 117 -8.67 -10.32 14.64
N CYS A 118 -7.85 -9.98 15.63
CA CYS A 118 -6.94 -10.94 16.26
C CYS A 118 -7.66 -11.97 17.16
N ASP A 119 -8.92 -11.71 17.54
CA ASP A 119 -9.77 -12.62 18.33
C ASP A 119 -10.78 -13.39 17.47
N LEU A 120 -10.84 -13.14 16.15
CA LEU A 120 -11.73 -13.85 15.23
C LEU A 120 -11.43 -15.35 15.24
N LYS A 121 -12.51 -16.14 15.22
CA LYS A 121 -12.42 -17.60 15.12
C LYS A 121 -12.62 -18.04 13.66
N PRO A 122 -12.00 -19.14 13.23
CA PRO A 122 -12.30 -19.73 11.93
C PRO A 122 -13.81 -19.96 11.76
N GLY A 123 -14.36 -19.52 10.64
CA GLY A 123 -15.80 -19.61 10.35
C GLY A 123 -16.63 -18.39 10.77
N SER A 124 -16.07 -17.44 11.52
CA SER A 124 -16.74 -16.16 11.80
C SER A 124 -16.90 -15.33 10.52
N GLU A 125 -18.02 -14.61 10.42
CA GLU A 125 -18.22 -13.61 9.38
C GLU A 125 -17.48 -12.31 9.70
N VAL A 126 -17.13 -11.55 8.67
CA VAL A 126 -16.49 -10.25 8.80
C VAL A 126 -17.08 -9.29 7.77
N LYS A 127 -17.30 -8.04 8.17
CA LYS A 127 -17.76 -6.96 7.29
C LYS A 127 -16.57 -6.30 6.60
N ILE A 128 -16.50 -6.43 5.28
CA ILE A 128 -15.41 -5.94 4.42
C ILE A 128 -15.93 -4.82 3.52
N THR A 129 -15.13 -3.76 3.37
CA THR A 129 -15.34 -2.67 2.41
C THR A 129 -14.15 -2.55 1.47
N GLY A 130 -14.33 -1.90 0.32
CA GLY A 130 -13.27 -1.68 -0.66
C GLY A 130 -13.41 -2.61 -1.88
N PRO A 131 -12.30 -2.98 -2.55
CA PRO A 131 -10.91 -2.57 -2.28
C PRO A 131 -10.72 -1.04 -2.38
N VAL A 132 -9.65 -0.49 -1.80
CA VAL A 132 -9.31 0.95 -1.90
C VAL A 132 -7.81 1.12 -2.14
N GLY A 133 -7.43 2.28 -2.68
CA GLY A 133 -6.03 2.62 -2.92
C GLY A 133 -5.58 2.32 -4.35
N LYS A 134 -4.68 3.18 -4.85
CA LYS A 134 -3.94 3.04 -6.11
C LYS A 134 -2.46 3.45 -5.97
N GLU A 135 -2.06 3.96 -4.81
CA GLU A 135 -0.73 4.52 -4.60
C GLU A 135 0.34 3.43 -4.57
N MET A 136 0.06 2.29 -3.95
CA MET A 136 1.02 1.20 -3.78
C MET A 136 0.93 0.12 -4.88
N LEU A 137 0.20 0.39 -5.98
CA LEU A 137 0.14 -0.55 -7.12
C LEU A 137 1.54 -0.80 -7.69
N MET A 138 1.77 -2.05 -8.10
CA MET A 138 3.05 -2.47 -8.70
C MET A 138 3.35 -1.75 -10.02
N PRO A 139 4.63 -1.57 -10.40
CA PRO A 139 5.01 -1.07 -11.71
C PRO A 139 4.55 -2.02 -12.85
N LYS A 140 4.33 -1.46 -14.04
CA LYS A 140 4.07 -2.24 -15.27
C LYS A 140 5.32 -2.93 -15.80
N ASP A 141 6.49 -2.31 -15.60
CA ASP A 141 7.77 -2.85 -16.06
C ASP A 141 8.17 -4.09 -15.24
N PRO A 142 8.23 -5.28 -15.86
CA PRO A 142 8.62 -6.51 -15.15
C PRO A 142 10.11 -6.54 -14.77
N ASN A 143 10.93 -5.64 -15.33
CA ASN A 143 12.35 -5.49 -14.99
C ASN A 143 12.60 -4.29 -14.06
N ALA A 144 11.53 -3.71 -13.50
CA ALA A 144 11.66 -2.64 -12.53
C ALA A 144 12.40 -3.12 -11.28
N THR A 145 13.29 -2.29 -10.78
CA THR A 145 13.92 -2.54 -9.49
C THR A 145 12.95 -2.15 -8.38
N ILE A 146 12.51 -3.14 -7.61
CA ILE A 146 11.57 -2.97 -6.48
C ILE A 146 12.31 -3.35 -5.19
N ILE A 147 12.21 -2.50 -4.18
CA ILE A 147 12.86 -2.71 -2.87
C ILE A 147 11.79 -3.17 -1.86
N MET A 148 11.74 -4.47 -1.51
CA MET A 148 10.80 -5.12 -0.55
C MET A 148 11.41 -6.43 0.08
N GLU A 149 10.87 -6.96 1.19
CA GLU A 149 11.55 -7.96 2.09
C GLU A 149 10.83 -9.33 2.26
N PHE A 150 11.51 -10.51 2.09
CA PHE A 150 11.13 -11.87 2.60
C PHE A 150 12.24 -12.96 2.39
N GLU A 151 12.55 -13.82 3.39
CA GLU A 151 13.68 -14.80 3.33
C GLU A 151 13.53 -15.90 2.26
N LYS A 152 12.34 -16.50 2.12
CA LYS A 152 12.10 -17.53 1.08
C LYS A 152 12.14 -16.94 -0.33
N MET A 153 11.91 -15.63 -0.46
CA MET A 153 12.04 -14.95 -1.75
C MET A 153 13.50 -14.76 -2.14
N VAL A 154 14.46 -14.81 -1.20
CA VAL A 154 15.90 -14.81 -1.53
C VAL A 154 16.26 -16.09 -2.28
N GLU A 155 15.77 -17.24 -1.80
CA GLU A 155 16.06 -18.53 -2.45
C GLU A 155 15.44 -18.61 -3.85
N ILE A 156 14.20 -18.14 -4.01
CA ILE A 156 13.47 -18.19 -5.30
C ILE A 156 13.94 -17.09 -6.26
N GLY A 157 14.18 -15.89 -5.74
CA GLY A 157 14.54 -14.70 -6.53
C GLY A 157 16.00 -14.65 -6.94
N GLY A 158 16.87 -15.40 -6.25
CA GLY A 158 18.31 -15.45 -6.54
C GLY A 158 18.93 -14.06 -6.51
N GLU A 159 19.69 -13.71 -7.54
CA GLU A 159 20.38 -12.40 -7.66
C GLU A 159 19.42 -11.21 -7.81
N ASN A 160 18.14 -11.45 -8.15
CA ASN A 160 17.14 -10.40 -8.35
C ASN A 160 16.40 -10.02 -7.05
N PHE A 161 16.70 -10.67 -5.93
CA PHE A 161 16.04 -10.40 -4.66
C PHE A 161 17.04 -10.26 -3.52
N ARG A 162 17.00 -9.10 -2.86
CA ARG A 162 17.85 -8.78 -1.72
C ARG A 162 17.00 -8.49 -0.49
N LEU A 163 17.42 -9.02 0.66
CA LEU A 163 16.75 -8.88 1.94
C LEU A 163 17.72 -8.35 3.00
N ASP A 164 17.33 -7.29 3.68
CA ASP A 164 18.06 -6.72 4.80
C ASP A 164 17.10 -6.50 5.98
N PHE A 165 17.41 -7.09 7.14
CA PHE A 165 16.65 -6.87 8.37
C PHE A 165 17.26 -5.76 9.24
N ALA A 166 16.40 -4.97 9.88
CA ALA A 166 16.77 -3.95 10.85
C ALA A 166 16.13 -4.22 12.23
N VAL A 167 16.84 -4.96 13.08
CA VAL A 167 16.32 -5.41 14.40
C VAL A 167 16.80 -4.48 15.52
N SER A 168 16.10 -3.35 15.69
CA SER A 168 16.51 -2.23 16.56
C SER A 168 16.82 -2.56 18.04
N ARG A 169 16.37 -3.70 18.56
CA ARG A 169 16.61 -4.14 19.95
C ARG A 169 17.75 -5.14 20.10
N GLU A 170 18.26 -5.66 18.99
CA GLU A 170 19.26 -6.74 18.98
C GLU A 170 20.51 -6.35 18.19
N GLN A 171 20.39 -5.38 17.29
CA GLN A 171 21.45 -4.94 16.39
C GLN A 171 21.78 -3.46 16.66
N THR A 172 23.06 -3.14 16.57
CA THR A 172 23.59 -1.77 16.61
C THR A 172 24.55 -1.52 15.46
N ASN A 173 24.64 -0.28 14.99
CA ASN A 173 25.67 0.11 14.03
C ASN A 173 27.05 0.30 14.73
N ALA A 174 28.06 0.68 13.95
CA ALA A 174 29.42 0.93 14.47
C ALA A 174 29.49 2.05 15.53
N ALA A 175 28.53 2.98 15.53
CA ALA A 175 28.42 4.05 16.53
C ALA A 175 27.64 3.64 17.80
N GLY A 176 27.18 2.39 17.87
CA GLY A 176 26.37 1.88 18.98
C GLY A 176 24.90 2.32 18.93
N GLU A 177 24.45 2.91 17.83
CA GLU A 177 23.07 3.33 17.63
C GLU A 177 22.19 2.13 17.29
N LYS A 178 20.92 2.15 17.72
CA LYS A 178 19.95 1.10 17.41
C LYS A 178 19.75 0.94 15.91
N MET A 179 19.67 -0.31 15.45
CA MET A 179 19.45 -0.63 14.04
C MET A 179 17.98 -0.46 13.63
N TYR A 180 17.57 0.77 13.36
CA TYR A 180 16.31 1.06 12.65
C TYR A 180 16.51 0.95 11.13
N ILE A 181 15.41 1.01 10.35
CA ILE A 181 15.47 0.89 8.89
C ILE A 181 16.42 1.90 8.27
N GLN A 182 16.36 3.17 8.69
CA GLN A 182 17.27 4.20 8.22
C GLN A 182 18.72 3.88 8.59
N THR A 183 18.97 3.33 9.78
CA THR A 183 20.30 2.91 10.22
C THR A 183 20.87 1.81 9.30
N ARG A 184 20.04 0.83 8.90
CA ARG A 184 20.43 -0.23 7.96
C ARG A 184 20.65 0.33 6.55
N MET A 185 19.73 1.17 6.06
CA MET A 185 19.86 1.82 4.75
C MET A 185 21.14 2.67 4.65
N ALA A 186 21.58 3.26 5.76
CA ALA A 186 22.82 4.04 5.80
C ALA A 186 24.07 3.22 5.43
N GLU A 187 24.06 1.90 5.64
CA GLU A 187 25.15 0.99 5.26
C GLU A 187 25.28 0.83 3.74
N TYR A 188 24.19 1.04 3.00
CA TYR A 188 24.11 0.89 1.54
C TYR A 188 23.72 2.20 0.83
N LYS A 189 23.85 3.33 1.52
CA LYS A 189 23.31 4.62 1.09
C LYS A 189 23.80 5.08 -0.29
N GLU A 190 25.06 4.77 -0.64
CA GLU A 190 25.62 5.11 -1.95
C GLU A 190 25.01 4.25 -3.06
N GLU A 191 24.89 2.94 -2.85
CA GLU A 191 24.22 2.02 -3.77
C GLU A 191 22.75 2.42 -3.98
N LEU A 192 22.02 2.67 -2.89
CA LEU A 192 20.62 3.09 -2.93
C LEU A 192 20.43 4.41 -3.68
N TRP A 193 21.37 5.36 -3.51
CA TRP A 193 21.36 6.62 -4.24
C TRP A 193 21.57 6.43 -5.76
N GLU A 194 22.56 5.61 -6.14
CA GLU A 194 22.79 5.28 -7.56
C GLU A 194 21.61 4.54 -8.18
N MET A 195 20.95 3.67 -7.42
CA MET A 195 19.71 3.02 -7.86
C MET A 195 18.61 4.05 -8.06
N LEU A 196 18.40 4.97 -7.11
CA LEU A 196 17.32 5.95 -7.16
C LEU A 196 17.41 6.88 -8.38
N LYS A 197 18.63 7.17 -8.84
CA LYS A 197 18.88 7.97 -10.05
C LYS A 197 18.42 7.29 -11.35
N LYS A 198 18.14 5.99 -11.34
CA LYS A 198 17.67 5.25 -12.52
C LYS A 198 16.15 5.42 -12.72
N ASP A 199 15.74 5.63 -13.97
CA ASP A 199 14.34 5.83 -14.36
C ASP A 199 13.43 4.61 -14.14
N ASN A 200 14.01 3.44 -13.91
CA ASN A 200 13.33 2.16 -13.64
C ASN A 200 13.35 1.74 -12.17
N THR A 201 13.78 2.62 -11.26
CA THR A 201 13.75 2.37 -9.81
C THR A 201 12.48 2.92 -9.20
N TYR A 202 11.80 2.10 -8.39
CA TYR A 202 10.58 2.48 -7.67
C TYR A 202 10.74 2.17 -6.19
N VAL A 203 10.53 3.18 -5.35
CA VAL A 203 10.55 3.06 -3.89
C VAL A 203 9.13 2.97 -3.37
N TYR A 204 8.88 1.97 -2.53
CA TYR A 204 7.63 1.77 -1.81
C TYR A 204 7.93 1.80 -0.31
N MET A 205 7.17 2.61 0.43
CA MET A 205 7.31 2.75 1.88
C MET A 205 5.95 2.58 2.54
N CYS A 206 5.85 1.63 3.46
CA CYS A 206 4.63 1.35 4.21
C CYS A 206 4.96 1.09 5.68
N GLY A 207 4.13 1.58 6.59
CA GLY A 207 4.27 1.29 8.01
C GLY A 207 3.93 2.47 8.93
N LEU A 208 4.68 2.59 10.02
CA LEU A 208 4.43 3.57 11.07
C LEU A 208 4.74 4.99 10.60
N LYS A 209 3.79 5.91 10.83
CA LYS A 209 4.03 7.34 10.64
C LYS A 209 5.26 7.80 11.42
N GLY A 210 6.16 8.51 10.74
CA GLY A 210 7.44 9.00 11.27
C GLY A 210 8.64 8.22 10.76
N MET A 211 8.46 7.01 10.21
CA MET A 211 9.58 6.27 9.59
C MET A 211 10.17 7.01 8.39
N GLU A 212 9.34 7.77 7.67
CA GLU A 212 9.73 8.54 6.49
C GLU A 212 10.74 9.65 6.83
N LYS A 213 10.73 10.17 8.06
CA LYS A 213 11.62 11.24 8.47
C LYS A 213 13.07 10.77 8.52
N GLY A 214 13.33 9.63 9.16
CA GLY A 214 14.69 9.08 9.24
C GLY A 214 15.25 8.71 7.87
N ILE A 215 14.39 8.30 6.94
CA ILE A 215 14.80 8.05 5.56
C ILE A 215 15.09 9.36 4.83
N ASP A 216 14.23 10.38 4.97
CA ASP A 216 14.46 11.70 4.39
C ASP A 216 15.78 12.32 4.85
N ASP A 217 16.12 12.21 6.14
CA ASP A 217 17.37 12.75 6.69
C ASP A 217 18.61 12.15 5.97
N ILE A 218 18.60 10.84 5.66
CA ILE A 218 19.68 10.19 4.90
C ILE A 218 19.72 10.68 3.45
N MET A 219 18.55 10.81 2.82
CA MET A 219 18.45 11.18 1.41
C MET A 219 18.84 12.64 1.17
N VAL A 220 18.59 13.54 2.13
CA VAL A 220 19.05 14.94 2.07
C VAL A 220 20.57 15.00 1.97
N ASP A 221 21.28 14.28 2.84
CA ASP A 221 22.74 14.28 2.87
C ASP A 221 23.33 13.70 1.57
N LEU A 222 22.70 12.67 1.00
CA LEU A 222 23.12 12.08 -0.27
C LEU A 222 22.89 13.03 -1.45
N ALA A 223 21.68 13.60 -1.55
CA ALA A 223 21.33 14.51 -2.64
C ALA A 223 22.22 15.75 -2.63
N ALA A 224 22.53 16.30 -1.45
CA ALA A 224 23.38 17.47 -1.31
C ALA A 224 24.80 17.25 -1.85
N LYS A 225 25.36 16.04 -1.76
CA LYS A 225 26.68 15.71 -2.34
C LYS A 225 26.71 15.82 -3.86
N ASP A 226 25.59 15.53 -4.51
CA ASP A 226 25.43 15.64 -5.97
C ASP A 226 24.89 17.03 -6.38
N GLY A 227 24.79 17.98 -5.43
CA GLY A 227 24.25 19.31 -5.68
C GLY A 227 22.74 19.32 -5.96
N ILE A 228 22.02 18.29 -5.52
CA ILE A 228 20.58 18.10 -5.73
C ILE A 228 19.82 18.48 -4.45
N ASP A 229 18.75 19.27 -4.58
CA ASP A 229 17.81 19.49 -3.49
C ASP A 229 16.87 18.28 -3.36
N TRP A 230 16.94 17.58 -2.22
CA TRP A 230 16.14 16.38 -1.98
C TRP A 230 14.64 16.66 -2.00
N ILE A 231 14.19 17.81 -1.49
CA ILE A 231 12.76 18.12 -1.39
C ILE A 231 12.15 18.22 -2.78
N ASP A 232 12.83 18.89 -3.70
CA ASP A 232 12.39 19.02 -5.09
C ASP A 232 12.58 17.72 -5.87
N TYR A 233 13.68 17.00 -5.68
CA TYR A 233 13.88 15.70 -6.33
C TYR A 233 12.83 14.67 -5.88
N LYS A 234 12.51 14.61 -4.58
CA LYS A 234 11.43 13.77 -4.05
C LYS A 234 10.06 14.13 -4.65
N LYS A 235 9.76 15.42 -4.87
CA LYS A 235 8.53 15.83 -5.58
C LYS A 235 8.52 15.32 -7.02
N GLN A 236 9.66 15.35 -7.70
CA GLN A 236 9.78 14.81 -9.07
C GLN A 236 9.56 13.29 -9.07
N LEU A 237 10.21 12.55 -8.17
CA LEU A 237 10.02 11.10 -8.02
C LEU A 237 8.56 10.73 -7.72
N LYS A 238 7.88 11.48 -6.84
CA LYS A 238 6.44 11.31 -6.57
C LYS A 238 5.60 11.55 -7.82
N LYS A 239 5.86 12.63 -8.55
CA LYS A 239 5.16 12.94 -9.81
C LYS A 239 5.37 11.84 -10.87
N ALA A 240 6.57 11.26 -10.88
CA ALA A 240 6.96 10.15 -11.75
C ALA A 240 6.52 8.77 -11.24
N GLU A 241 5.76 8.68 -10.14
CA GLU A 241 5.25 7.43 -9.55
C GLU A 241 6.34 6.48 -9.02
N GLN A 242 7.55 7.01 -8.76
CA GLN A 242 8.74 6.28 -8.31
C GLN A 242 9.02 6.42 -6.81
N TRP A 243 8.26 7.25 -6.10
CA TRP A 243 8.34 7.38 -4.63
C TRP A 243 6.94 7.30 -4.03
N ASN A 244 6.59 6.12 -3.53
CA ASN A 244 5.23 5.74 -3.13
C ASN A 244 5.18 5.50 -1.63
N VAL A 245 4.33 6.23 -0.90
CA VAL A 245 4.32 6.21 0.58
C VAL A 245 2.90 6.03 1.10
N GLU A 246 2.71 5.01 1.94
CA GLU A 246 1.48 4.74 2.70
C GLU A 246 1.84 4.49 4.17
N VAL A 247 1.87 5.54 5.00
CA VAL A 247 2.17 5.44 6.43
C VAL A 247 0.96 5.79 7.29
N TYR A 248 0.79 5.11 8.42
CA TYR A 248 -0.36 5.21 9.32
C TYR A 248 0.02 5.28 10.81
#